data_AF-A4BPA6-F1
#
_entry.id   AF-A4BPA6-F1
#
_cell.length_a   1.000
_cell.length_b   1.000
_cell.length_c   1.000
_cell.angle_alpha   90.00
_cell.angle_beta   90.00
_cell.angle_gamma   90.00
#
_symmetry.space_group_name_H-M   'P 1'
#
loop_
_entity.id
_entity.type
_entity.pdbx_description
1 polymer ?
#
loop_
_entity_poly.entity_id
_entity_poly.type
_entity_poly.pdbx_seq_one_letter_code
_entity_poly.pdbx_strand_id
1 'polypeptide(L)'
;MFEAQRRGRYSLNIWPGFVDSLATILLVFVFVLLLFVVGQSYLSQVLTGQSQALEQLHAQVDQLAQTLSLEREHKAQVEAKLSRVYQQLHATLAERAQLRSDLQLSQIKVHQLQADIAQANERVNVSQRQLKLRLSEIASLQADIDTLRKVRETLEAKVGELVSHLEHSRGQLSAARDRTKALEALLAEAQERTQLAQKTLQHRDIRIQDLVAQIEERQEALAHQHRLSAAADAKLGALRRQLQALQEQISALAAALHSSKQTVVSQKVQLRRLGEQLNVALVKKVKELSYYRSEFFGRLRQVLGDVPEIRVVGDRFMFQSELFFPSGSAQIAAPGKDKLDRLATVLEEVSRRIPGDVDWVLQVDGHTDRRPIHTPRFPSNWELSTARALSIVHYLVTRGVPPNRLAAAGYGQYDPIDSRDSPQALARNRRIELRLTSR
;
A
#
# COMPACT_ATOMS: atom_id res chain seq x y z
N MET A 1 -187.30 84.06 -100.29
CA MET A 1 -188.50 84.89 -100.59
C MET A 1 -187.98 86.22 -101.13
N PHE A 2 -188.30 86.65 -102.36
CA PHE A 2 -189.59 87.22 -102.88
C PHE A 2 -189.72 88.74 -102.50
N GLU A 3 -190.38 89.68 -103.22
CA GLU A 3 -191.57 89.64 -104.14
C GLU A 3 -191.86 90.97 -104.97
N ALA A 4 -192.83 90.97 -105.94
CA ALA A 4 -193.70 92.09 -106.50
C ALA A 4 -193.16 93.25 -107.45
N GLN A 5 -193.93 94.18 -108.11
CA GLN A 5 -195.07 94.14 -109.12
C GLN A 5 -195.49 95.52 -109.81
N ARG A 6 -195.89 95.57 -111.13
CA ARG A 6 -196.77 96.57 -111.91
C ARG A 6 -196.26 98.05 -112.19
N ARG A 7 -196.85 99.04 -112.95
CA ARG A 7 -197.67 99.33 -114.22
C ARG A 7 -197.84 100.90 -114.38
N GLY A 8 -198.22 101.66 -115.46
CA GLY A 8 -198.38 101.55 -116.95
C GLY A 8 -199.56 102.35 -117.65
N ARG A 9 -199.36 103.40 -118.52
CA ARG A 9 -200.39 104.05 -119.45
C ARG A 9 -199.83 105.01 -120.59
N TYR A 10 -200.69 105.73 -121.38
CA TYR A 10 -200.49 106.16 -122.81
C TYR A 10 -201.05 107.55 -123.29
N SER A 11 -200.52 108.14 -124.40
CA SER A 11 -201.25 108.93 -125.45
C SER A 11 -200.42 109.12 -126.77
N LEU A 12 -200.74 110.07 -127.68
CA LEU A 12 -200.49 110.09 -129.16
C LEU A 12 -200.50 111.54 -129.73
N ASN A 13 -200.03 111.98 -130.94
CA ASN A 13 -199.38 111.42 -132.16
C ASN A 13 -198.73 112.58 -133.04
N ILE A 14 -198.27 112.29 -134.28
CA ILE A 14 -198.07 113.20 -135.47
C ILE A 14 -196.76 114.07 -135.54
N TRP A 15 -196.03 114.25 -136.67
CA TRP A 15 -195.94 113.49 -137.95
C TRP A 15 -194.58 113.59 -138.74
N PRO A 16 -194.15 114.65 -139.49
CA PRO A 16 -193.16 114.52 -140.59
C PRO A 16 -191.90 115.44 -140.53
N GLY A 17 -190.83 115.31 -141.34
CA GLY A 17 -190.41 114.19 -142.23
C GLY A 17 -189.69 114.55 -143.57
N PHE A 18 -188.36 114.80 -143.60
CA PHE A 18 -187.53 114.83 -144.85
C PHE A 18 -186.00 114.54 -144.63
N VAL A 19 -185.58 113.76 -143.63
CA VAL A 19 -184.15 113.70 -143.18
C VAL A 19 -183.50 112.30 -143.27
N ASP A 20 -184.11 111.37 -144.00
CA ASP A 20 -183.72 109.94 -144.00
C ASP A 20 -182.62 109.58 -145.02
N SER A 21 -181.42 110.13 -144.84
CA SER A 21 -180.25 109.78 -145.67
C SER A 21 -178.87 110.07 -145.06
N LEU A 22 -178.74 111.00 -144.11
CA LEU A 22 -177.44 111.39 -143.56
C LEU A 22 -176.92 110.42 -142.46
N ALA A 23 -177.83 109.81 -141.69
CA ALA A 23 -177.47 109.02 -140.51
C ALA A 23 -176.83 107.65 -140.85
N THR A 24 -177.26 107.03 -141.95
CA THR A 24 -176.87 105.67 -142.35
C THR A 24 -175.39 105.56 -142.73
N ILE A 25 -174.82 106.59 -143.34
CA ILE A 25 -173.41 106.61 -143.76
C ILE A 25 -172.47 106.66 -142.55
N LEU A 26 -172.83 107.41 -141.51
CA LEU A 26 -171.99 107.61 -140.33
C LEU A 26 -171.84 106.33 -139.48
N LEU A 27 -172.89 105.50 -139.42
CA LEU A 27 -172.89 104.26 -138.65
C LEU A 27 -171.89 103.22 -139.20
N VAL A 28 -171.77 103.11 -140.54
CA VAL A 28 -170.88 102.14 -141.19
C VAL A 28 -169.41 102.42 -140.89
N PHE A 29 -169.01 103.70 -140.89
CA PHE A 29 -167.62 104.10 -140.69
C PHE A 29 -167.10 103.75 -139.28
N VAL A 30 -167.96 103.92 -138.26
CA VAL A 30 -167.64 103.57 -136.86
C VAL A 30 -167.41 102.05 -136.70
N PHE A 31 -168.21 101.22 -137.37
CA PHE A 31 -168.12 99.76 -137.28
C PHE A 31 -166.78 99.21 -137.82
N VAL A 32 -166.33 99.72 -138.97
CA VAL A 32 -165.05 99.31 -139.58
C VAL A 32 -163.84 99.68 -138.71
N LEU A 33 -163.87 100.87 -138.10
CA LEU A 33 -162.77 101.37 -137.27
C LEU A 33 -162.63 100.54 -135.97
N LEU A 34 -163.75 100.10 -135.38
CA LEU A 34 -163.77 99.26 -134.19
C LEU A 34 -163.16 97.87 -134.48
N LEU A 35 -163.47 97.27 -135.64
CA LEU A 35 -162.90 95.99 -136.08
C LEU A 35 -161.37 96.03 -136.21
N PHE A 36 -160.80 97.12 -136.72
CA PHE A 36 -159.35 97.27 -136.88
C PHE A 36 -158.61 97.32 -135.53
N VAL A 37 -159.18 98.00 -134.52
CA VAL A 37 -158.59 98.08 -133.18
C VAL A 37 -158.52 96.71 -132.50
N VAL A 38 -159.56 95.87 -132.67
CA VAL A 38 -159.56 94.49 -132.15
C VAL A 38 -158.48 93.63 -132.83
N GLY A 39 -158.31 93.77 -134.16
CA GLY A 39 -157.27 93.06 -134.90
C GLY A 39 -155.84 93.39 -134.44
N GLN A 40 -155.55 94.68 -134.20
CA GLN A 40 -154.25 95.13 -133.67
C GLN A 40 -153.99 94.59 -132.25
N SER A 41 -155.01 94.58 -131.39
CA SER A 41 -154.89 94.08 -130.01
C SER A 41 -154.45 92.62 -129.95
N TYR A 42 -155.03 91.76 -130.80
CA TYR A 42 -154.75 90.33 -130.81
C TYR A 42 -153.30 90.01 -131.23
N LEU A 43 -152.77 90.68 -132.27
CA LEU A 43 -151.43 90.42 -132.78
C LEU A 43 -150.33 90.76 -131.76
N SER A 44 -150.53 91.83 -130.98
CA SER A 44 -149.62 92.25 -129.91
C SER A 44 -149.47 91.17 -128.83
N GLN A 45 -150.59 90.59 -128.38
CA GLN A 45 -150.59 89.56 -127.32
C GLN A 45 -149.79 88.30 -127.70
N VAL A 46 -149.89 87.86 -128.96
CA VAL A 46 -149.17 86.67 -129.46
C VAL A 46 -147.65 86.88 -129.46
N LEU A 47 -147.19 88.05 -129.94
CA LEU A 47 -145.77 88.36 -130.00
C LEU A 47 -145.14 88.52 -128.62
N THR A 48 -145.83 89.18 -127.67
CA THR A 48 -145.30 89.36 -126.31
C THR A 48 -145.19 88.03 -125.55
N GLY A 49 -146.15 87.11 -125.74
CA GLY A 49 -146.14 85.80 -125.10
C GLY A 49 -144.98 84.90 -125.52
N GLN A 50 -144.57 84.92 -126.80
CA GLN A 50 -143.41 84.14 -127.27
C GLN A 50 -142.09 84.62 -126.67
N SER A 51 -141.89 85.94 -126.55
CA SER A 51 -140.67 86.50 -125.97
C SER A 51 -140.47 86.08 -124.50
N GLN A 52 -141.54 86.10 -123.71
CA GLN A 52 -141.48 85.69 -122.30
C GLN A 52 -141.15 84.20 -122.13
N ALA A 53 -141.63 83.34 -123.02
CA ALA A 53 -141.30 81.91 -122.98
C ALA A 53 -139.82 81.63 -123.29
N LEU A 54 -139.21 82.39 -124.21
CA LEU A 54 -137.77 82.29 -124.51
C LEU A 54 -136.88 82.78 -123.37
N GLU A 55 -137.26 83.86 -122.70
CA GLU A 55 -136.54 84.41 -121.54
C GLU A 55 -136.58 83.43 -120.35
N GLN A 56 -137.74 82.83 -120.06
CA GLN A 56 -137.87 81.77 -119.06
C GLN A 56 -137.03 80.53 -119.39
N LEU A 57 -136.97 80.13 -120.67
CA LEU A 57 -136.15 78.98 -121.09
C LEU A 57 -134.65 79.28 -120.93
N HIS A 58 -134.20 80.50 -121.24
CA HIS A 58 -132.81 80.91 -121.00
C HIS A 58 -132.46 80.86 -119.51
N ALA A 59 -133.32 81.42 -118.65
CA ALA A 59 -133.12 81.39 -117.20
C ALA A 59 -133.08 79.95 -116.64
N GLN A 60 -133.90 79.03 -117.18
CA GLN A 60 -133.83 77.61 -116.83
C GLN A 60 -132.52 76.95 -117.29
N VAL A 61 -132.04 77.25 -118.49
CA VAL A 61 -130.74 76.75 -119.00
C VAL A 61 -129.58 77.27 -118.16
N ASP A 62 -129.58 78.54 -117.76
CA ASP A 62 -128.56 79.12 -116.88
C ASP A 62 -128.61 78.52 -115.46
N GLN A 63 -129.80 78.29 -114.90
CA GLN A 63 -129.95 77.57 -113.62
C GLN A 63 -129.47 76.12 -113.71
N LEU A 64 -129.72 75.42 -114.82
CA LEU A 64 -129.22 74.07 -115.07
C LEU A 64 -127.70 74.06 -115.26
N ALA A 65 -127.12 75.08 -115.92
CA ALA A 65 -125.67 75.23 -116.05
C ALA A 65 -124.99 75.51 -114.70
N GLN A 66 -125.57 76.39 -113.87
CA GLN A 66 -125.07 76.69 -112.53
C GLN A 66 -125.15 75.48 -111.59
N THR A 67 -126.29 74.79 -111.54
CA THR A 67 -126.45 73.57 -110.73
C THR A 67 -125.55 72.43 -111.21
N LEU A 68 -125.38 72.23 -112.53
CA LEU A 68 -124.42 71.26 -113.07
C LEU A 68 -122.96 71.65 -112.74
N SER A 69 -122.63 72.94 -112.68
CA SER A 69 -121.31 73.40 -112.24
C SER A 69 -121.07 73.13 -110.75
N LEU A 70 -122.06 73.40 -109.90
CA LEU A 70 -122.01 73.12 -108.46
C LEU A 70 -121.92 71.60 -108.18
N GLU A 71 -122.66 70.76 -108.91
CA GLU A 71 -122.53 69.30 -108.83
C GLU A 71 -121.15 68.81 -109.26
N ARG A 72 -120.58 69.38 -110.33
CA ARG A 72 -119.20 69.08 -110.76
C ARG A 72 -118.16 69.49 -109.73
N GLU A 73 -118.31 70.66 -109.12
CA GLU A 73 -117.43 71.12 -108.05
C GLU A 73 -117.58 70.25 -106.80
N HIS A 74 -118.82 69.95 -106.37
CA HIS A 74 -119.08 69.10 -105.22
C HIS A 74 -118.50 67.70 -105.42
N LYS A 75 -118.68 67.10 -106.61
CA LYS A 75 -118.06 65.84 -106.99
C LYS A 75 -116.52 65.93 -106.90
N ALA A 76 -115.90 66.96 -107.47
CA ALA A 76 -114.44 67.14 -107.39
C ALA A 76 -113.95 67.33 -105.94
N GLN A 77 -114.70 68.04 -105.10
CA GLN A 77 -114.42 68.16 -103.68
C GLN A 77 -114.55 66.81 -102.95
N VAL A 78 -115.53 65.97 -103.31
CA VAL A 78 -115.71 64.62 -102.75
C VAL A 78 -114.59 63.69 -103.19
N GLU A 79 -114.21 63.69 -104.47
CA GLU A 79 -113.07 62.91 -105.00
C GLU A 79 -111.75 63.35 -104.35
N ALA A 80 -111.54 64.66 -104.13
CA ALA A 80 -110.38 65.18 -103.41
C ALA A 80 -110.37 64.80 -101.92
N LYS A 81 -111.52 64.83 -101.24
CA LYS A 81 -111.67 64.35 -99.84
C LYS A 81 -111.38 62.85 -99.76
N LEU A 82 -111.96 62.05 -100.67
CA LEU A 82 -111.78 60.61 -100.74
C LEU A 82 -110.31 60.23 -100.99
N SER A 83 -109.62 60.93 -101.89
CA SER A 83 -108.18 60.75 -102.14
C SER A 83 -107.33 61.02 -100.89
N ARG A 84 -107.60 62.13 -100.17
CA ARG A 84 -106.92 62.42 -98.88
C ARG A 84 -107.19 61.34 -97.84
N VAL A 85 -108.44 60.86 -97.73
CA VAL A 85 -108.81 59.80 -96.78
C VAL A 85 -108.11 58.48 -97.15
N TYR A 86 -108.00 58.11 -98.42
CA TYR A 86 -107.21 56.96 -98.84
C TYR A 86 -105.73 57.12 -98.51
N GLN A 87 -105.13 58.29 -98.76
CA GLN A 87 -103.73 58.56 -98.40
C GLN A 87 -103.48 58.48 -96.88
N GLN A 88 -104.37 59.05 -96.07
CA GLN A 88 -104.31 58.96 -94.61
C GLN A 88 -104.52 57.53 -94.10
N LEU A 89 -105.42 56.77 -94.72
CA LEU A 89 -105.65 55.36 -94.41
C LEU A 89 -104.41 54.50 -94.75
N HIS A 90 -103.79 54.71 -95.92
CA HIS A 90 -102.56 53.99 -96.27
C HIS A 90 -101.37 54.37 -95.39
N ALA A 91 -101.22 55.65 -95.02
CA ALA A 91 -100.18 56.09 -94.09
C ALA A 91 -100.34 55.47 -92.69
N THR A 92 -101.54 55.54 -92.12
CA THR A 92 -101.84 54.93 -90.80
C THR A 92 -101.80 53.40 -90.81
N LEU A 93 -102.12 52.75 -91.93
CA LEU A 93 -101.92 51.31 -92.10
C LEU A 93 -100.43 50.92 -92.13
N ALA A 94 -99.57 51.72 -92.77
CA ALA A 94 -98.12 51.52 -92.80
C ALA A 94 -97.49 51.78 -91.42
N GLU A 95 -97.86 52.87 -90.75
CA GLU A 95 -97.45 53.16 -89.37
C GLU A 95 -97.86 52.03 -88.42
N ARG A 96 -99.10 51.54 -88.49
CA ARG A 96 -99.57 50.39 -87.71
C ARG A 96 -98.82 49.10 -88.02
N ALA A 97 -98.34 48.90 -89.26
CA ALA A 97 -97.51 47.75 -89.61
C ALA A 97 -96.11 47.86 -89.00
N GLN A 98 -95.49 49.05 -89.06
CA GLN A 98 -94.20 49.32 -88.42
C GLN A 98 -94.27 49.15 -86.90
N LEU A 99 -95.23 49.80 -86.24
CA LEU A 99 -95.44 49.68 -84.79
C LEU A 99 -95.71 48.23 -84.34
N ARG A 100 -96.37 47.42 -85.18
CA ARG A 100 -96.56 45.99 -84.92
C ARG A 100 -95.24 45.20 -85.01
N SER A 101 -94.38 45.54 -85.96
CA SER A 101 -93.04 44.96 -86.09
C SER A 101 -92.16 45.32 -84.88
N ASP A 102 -92.15 46.61 -84.50
CA ASP A 102 -91.35 47.10 -83.37
C ASP A 102 -91.85 46.55 -82.03
N LEU A 103 -93.16 46.40 -81.86
CA LEU A 103 -93.75 45.70 -80.72
C LEU A 103 -93.33 44.22 -80.67
N GLN A 104 -93.32 43.52 -81.81
CA GLN A 104 -92.88 42.12 -81.88
C GLN A 104 -91.39 41.97 -81.56
N LEU A 105 -90.53 42.87 -82.07
CA LEU A 105 -89.10 42.91 -81.74
C LEU A 105 -88.87 43.20 -80.25
N SER A 106 -89.64 44.14 -79.68
CA SER A 106 -89.60 44.47 -78.26
C SER A 106 -90.05 43.29 -77.38
N GLN A 107 -91.13 42.58 -77.76
CA GLN A 107 -91.58 41.36 -77.07
C GLN A 107 -90.53 40.25 -77.11
N ILE A 108 -89.89 40.01 -78.26
CA ILE A 108 -88.77 39.06 -78.38
C ILE A 108 -87.61 39.47 -77.47
N LYS A 109 -87.27 40.78 -77.41
CA LYS A 109 -86.18 41.25 -76.55
C LYS A 109 -86.52 41.16 -75.06
N VAL A 110 -87.76 41.42 -74.67
CA VAL A 110 -88.25 41.20 -73.29
C VAL A 110 -88.15 39.73 -72.90
N HIS A 111 -88.57 38.80 -73.76
CA HIS A 111 -88.44 37.36 -73.49
C HIS A 111 -86.98 36.91 -73.42
N GLN A 112 -86.09 37.44 -74.26
CA GLN A 112 -84.65 37.17 -74.14
C GLN A 112 -84.11 37.66 -72.79
N LEU A 113 -84.39 38.90 -72.40
CA LEU A 113 -83.94 39.46 -71.13
C LEU A 113 -84.53 38.72 -69.92
N GLN A 114 -85.78 38.25 -69.99
CA GLN A 114 -86.37 37.38 -68.96
C GLN A 114 -85.60 36.05 -68.83
N ALA A 115 -85.20 35.43 -69.94
CA ALA A 115 -84.39 34.21 -69.93
C ALA A 115 -82.97 34.47 -69.39
N ASP A 116 -82.33 35.57 -69.80
CA ASP A 116 -81.00 35.99 -69.31
C ASP A 116 -81.03 36.25 -67.79
N ILE A 117 -82.06 36.94 -67.29
CA ILE A 117 -82.29 37.19 -65.85
C ILE A 117 -82.55 35.88 -65.10
N ALA A 118 -83.34 34.96 -65.65
CA ALA A 118 -83.59 33.65 -65.03
C ALA A 118 -82.29 32.83 -64.90
N GLN A 119 -81.44 32.81 -65.94
CA GLN A 119 -80.12 32.17 -65.88
C GLN A 119 -79.18 32.86 -64.89
N ALA A 120 -79.16 34.19 -64.84
CA ALA A 120 -78.35 34.94 -63.89
C ALA A 120 -78.77 34.65 -62.44
N ASN A 121 -80.07 34.64 -62.16
CA ASN A 121 -80.62 34.31 -60.85
C ASN A 121 -80.25 32.88 -60.42
N GLU A 122 -80.34 31.88 -61.30
CA GLU A 122 -79.97 30.52 -60.91
C GLU A 122 -78.45 30.35 -60.72
N ARG A 123 -77.61 31.04 -61.50
CA ARG A 123 -76.16 31.13 -61.23
C ARG A 123 -75.89 31.75 -59.87
N VAL A 124 -76.60 32.82 -59.49
CA VAL A 124 -76.52 33.43 -58.15
C VAL A 124 -76.98 32.45 -57.07
N ASN A 125 -78.09 31.71 -57.26
CA ASN A 125 -78.59 30.70 -56.32
C ASN A 125 -77.59 29.56 -56.12
N VAL A 126 -76.92 29.10 -57.18
CA VAL A 126 -75.85 28.08 -57.10
C VAL A 126 -74.65 28.64 -56.33
N SER A 127 -74.15 29.82 -56.68
CA SER A 127 -73.02 30.47 -56.00
C SER A 127 -73.30 30.77 -54.53
N GLN A 128 -74.53 31.17 -54.17
CA GLN A 128 -74.93 31.36 -52.77
C GLN A 128 -74.98 30.03 -51.98
N ARG A 129 -75.44 28.94 -52.59
CA ARG A 129 -75.39 27.60 -51.98
C ARG A 129 -73.94 27.16 -51.75
N GLN A 130 -73.07 27.32 -52.75
CA GLN A 130 -71.64 27.02 -52.64
C GLN A 130 -70.94 27.87 -51.58
N LEU A 131 -71.22 29.19 -51.52
CA LEU A 131 -70.65 30.09 -50.53
C LEU A 131 -71.08 29.70 -49.10
N LYS A 132 -72.36 29.36 -48.88
CA LYS A 132 -72.84 28.86 -47.57
C LYS A 132 -72.11 27.58 -47.14
N LEU A 133 -71.89 26.64 -48.06
CA LEU A 133 -71.11 25.42 -47.79
C LEU A 133 -69.65 25.75 -47.43
N ARG A 134 -68.97 26.60 -48.20
CA ARG A 134 -67.59 27.03 -47.92
C ARG A 134 -67.46 27.78 -46.59
N LEU A 135 -68.44 28.60 -46.22
CA LEU A 135 -68.46 29.26 -44.91
C LEU A 135 -68.63 28.27 -43.75
N SER A 136 -69.45 27.22 -43.94
CA SER A 136 -69.60 26.14 -42.94
C SER A 136 -68.32 25.30 -42.81
N GLU A 137 -67.63 25.03 -43.93
CA GLU A 137 -66.33 24.34 -43.96
C GLU A 137 -65.24 25.16 -43.26
N ILE A 138 -65.15 26.47 -43.54
CA ILE A 138 -64.23 27.39 -42.85
C ILE A 138 -64.52 27.44 -41.34
N ALA A 139 -65.79 27.49 -40.93
CA ALA A 139 -66.17 27.48 -39.52
C ALA A 139 -65.77 26.18 -38.81
N SER A 140 -65.90 25.02 -39.48
CA SER A 140 -65.39 23.73 -38.96
C SER A 140 -63.87 23.77 -38.80
N LEU A 141 -63.14 24.17 -39.85
CA LEU A 141 -61.69 24.24 -39.83
C LEU A 141 -61.15 25.23 -38.78
N GLN A 142 -61.87 26.32 -38.49
CA GLN A 142 -61.54 27.23 -37.40
C GLN A 142 -61.70 26.56 -36.02
N ALA A 143 -62.79 25.82 -35.80
CA ALA A 143 -62.97 25.03 -34.58
C ALA A 143 -61.89 23.94 -34.44
N ASP A 144 -61.57 23.23 -35.53
CA ASP A 144 -60.50 22.23 -35.57
C ASP A 144 -59.14 22.85 -35.20
N ILE A 145 -58.78 24.00 -35.79
CA ILE A 145 -57.57 24.76 -35.46
C ILE A 145 -57.53 25.14 -33.97
N ASP A 146 -58.64 25.56 -33.38
CA ASP A 146 -58.69 25.93 -31.96
C ASP A 146 -58.67 24.73 -31.00
N THR A 147 -59.12 23.54 -31.43
CA THR A 147 -58.86 22.30 -30.68
C THR A 147 -57.39 21.89 -30.78
N LEU A 148 -56.78 21.97 -31.96
CA LEU A 148 -55.37 21.66 -32.18
C LEU A 148 -54.44 22.62 -31.42
N ARG A 149 -54.80 23.90 -31.29
CA ARG A 149 -54.10 24.87 -30.43
C ARG A 149 -54.09 24.43 -28.96
N LYS A 150 -55.25 24.07 -28.39
CA LYS A 150 -55.37 23.57 -27.01
C LYS A 150 -54.60 22.27 -26.79
N VAL A 151 -54.59 21.38 -27.77
CA VAL A 151 -53.75 20.16 -27.75
C VAL A 151 -52.26 20.53 -27.76
N ARG A 152 -51.84 21.48 -28.62
CA ARG A 152 -50.45 21.97 -28.67
C ARG A 152 -50.01 22.57 -27.33
N GLU A 153 -50.83 23.43 -26.73
CA GLU A 153 -50.59 24.06 -25.42
C GLU A 153 -50.48 23.01 -24.30
N THR A 154 -51.34 21.98 -24.33
CA THR A 154 -51.30 20.86 -23.38
C THR A 154 -50.02 20.04 -23.53
N LEU A 155 -49.58 19.79 -24.76
CA LEU A 155 -48.32 19.08 -25.06
C LEU A 155 -47.09 19.92 -24.68
N GLU A 156 -47.09 21.23 -24.94
CA GLU A 156 -46.04 22.17 -24.54
C GLU A 156 -45.88 22.21 -23.01
N ALA A 157 -47.00 22.27 -22.28
CA ALA A 157 -47.00 22.15 -20.82
C ALA A 157 -46.43 20.79 -20.35
N LYS A 158 -46.84 19.68 -20.96
CA LYS A 158 -46.33 18.34 -20.61
C LYS A 158 -44.83 18.16 -20.93
N VAL A 159 -44.33 18.78 -22.00
CA VAL A 159 -42.90 18.82 -22.32
C VAL A 159 -42.14 19.63 -21.27
N GLY A 160 -42.66 20.79 -20.84
CA GLY A 160 -42.06 21.58 -19.75
C GLY A 160 -41.98 20.83 -18.42
N GLU A 161 -43.03 20.08 -18.07
CA GLU A 161 -43.07 19.18 -16.91
C GLU A 161 -41.99 18.09 -17.00
N LEU A 162 -41.88 17.41 -18.16
CA LEU A 162 -40.88 16.37 -18.41
C LEU A 162 -39.45 16.90 -18.38
N VAL A 163 -39.17 18.08 -18.94
CA VAL A 163 -37.86 18.75 -18.85
C VAL A 163 -37.51 19.06 -17.40
N SER A 164 -38.48 19.53 -16.61
CA SER A 164 -38.29 19.82 -15.19
C SER A 164 -37.98 18.55 -14.37
N HIS A 165 -38.66 17.44 -14.67
CA HIS A 165 -38.34 16.13 -14.08
C HIS A 165 -36.97 15.59 -14.50
N LEU A 166 -36.57 15.78 -15.76
CA LEU A 166 -35.26 15.36 -16.26
C LEU A 166 -34.12 16.13 -15.59
N GLU A 167 -34.20 17.46 -15.49
CA GLU A 167 -33.18 18.27 -14.81
C GLU A 167 -33.16 18.01 -13.29
N HIS A 168 -34.31 17.76 -12.65
CA HIS A 168 -34.32 17.30 -11.26
C HIS A 168 -33.58 15.96 -11.08
N SER A 169 -33.87 14.98 -11.95
CA SER A 169 -33.23 13.66 -11.92
C SER A 169 -31.73 13.73 -12.25
N ARG A 170 -31.32 14.65 -13.14
CA ARG A 170 -29.93 14.95 -13.47
C ARG A 170 -29.19 15.56 -12.27
N GLY A 171 -29.84 16.48 -11.54
CA GLY A 171 -29.33 17.05 -10.29
C GLY A 171 -29.13 15.98 -9.21
N GLN A 172 -30.12 15.10 -9.02
CA GLN A 172 -30.00 13.94 -8.13
C GLN A 172 -28.82 13.03 -8.52
N LEU A 173 -28.65 12.74 -9.82
CA LEU A 173 -27.56 11.91 -10.33
C LEU A 173 -26.17 12.56 -10.14
N SER A 174 -26.06 13.88 -10.23
CA SER A 174 -24.80 14.58 -9.88
C SER A 174 -24.53 14.44 -8.38
N ALA A 175 -25.49 14.79 -7.53
CA ALA A 175 -25.34 14.68 -6.08
C ALA A 175 -25.04 13.24 -5.62
N ALA A 176 -25.56 12.22 -6.31
CA ALA A 176 -25.20 10.83 -6.09
C ALA A 176 -23.73 10.54 -6.46
N ARG A 177 -23.26 10.96 -7.64
CA ARG A 177 -21.85 10.81 -8.07
C ARG A 177 -20.87 11.53 -7.16
N ASP A 178 -21.22 12.73 -6.70
CA ASP A 178 -20.36 13.52 -5.84
C ASP A 178 -20.30 12.93 -4.41
N ARG A 179 -21.38 12.32 -3.93
CA ARG A 179 -21.36 11.44 -2.74
C ARG A 179 -20.51 10.18 -2.94
N THR A 180 -20.58 9.53 -4.11
CA THR A 180 -19.75 8.36 -4.42
C THR A 180 -18.26 8.72 -4.36
N LYS A 181 -17.83 9.81 -5.01
CA LYS A 181 -16.45 10.30 -4.94
C LYS A 181 -15.99 10.62 -3.51
N ALA A 182 -16.86 11.21 -2.69
CA ALA A 182 -16.56 11.49 -1.29
C ALA A 182 -16.37 10.19 -0.49
N LEU A 183 -17.19 9.16 -0.74
CA LEU A 183 -17.04 7.84 -0.11
C LEU A 183 -15.79 7.09 -0.62
N GLU A 184 -15.44 7.21 -1.90
CA GLU A 184 -14.20 6.66 -2.48
C GLU A 184 -12.96 7.31 -1.83
N ALA A 185 -12.96 8.63 -1.65
CA ALA A 185 -11.89 9.35 -0.96
C ALA A 185 -11.75 8.94 0.52
N LEU A 186 -12.87 8.84 1.25
CA LEU A 186 -12.89 8.36 2.64
C LEU A 186 -12.44 6.90 2.77
N LEU A 187 -12.78 6.05 1.79
CA LEU A 187 -12.32 4.66 1.74
C LEU A 187 -10.81 4.58 1.49
N ALA A 188 -10.28 5.39 0.58
CA ALA A 188 -8.83 5.47 0.32
C ALA A 188 -8.06 5.96 1.56
N GLU A 189 -8.55 7.00 2.24
CA GLU A 189 -7.95 7.49 3.49
C GLU A 189 -8.00 6.42 4.59
N ALA A 190 -9.12 5.72 4.74
CA ALA A 190 -9.25 4.61 5.69
C ALA A 190 -8.27 3.46 5.37
N GLN A 191 -8.08 3.13 4.08
CA GLN A 191 -7.11 2.13 3.62
C GLN A 191 -5.66 2.56 3.89
N GLU A 192 -5.31 3.83 3.65
CA GLU A 192 -3.97 4.33 3.98
C GLU A 192 -3.71 4.28 5.49
N ARG A 193 -4.68 4.71 6.31
CA ARG A 193 -4.63 4.62 7.77
C ARG A 193 -4.45 3.17 8.26
N THR A 194 -5.13 2.17 7.67
CA THR A 194 -4.93 0.76 8.05
C THR A 194 -3.57 0.21 7.60
N GLN A 195 -3.07 0.59 6.42
CA GLN A 195 -1.71 0.22 5.98
C GLN A 195 -0.63 0.83 6.89
N LEU A 196 -0.79 2.09 7.31
CA LEU A 196 0.12 2.76 8.25
C LEU A 196 0.09 2.09 9.62
N ALA A 197 -1.10 1.74 10.12
CA ALA A 197 -1.26 0.98 11.36
C ALA A 197 -0.61 -0.42 11.25
N GLN A 198 -0.76 -1.12 10.12
CA GLN A 198 -0.19 -2.45 9.91
C GLN A 198 1.34 -2.42 9.83
N LYS A 199 1.93 -1.42 9.15
CA LYS A 199 3.39 -1.16 9.20
C LYS A 199 3.86 -0.85 10.63
N THR A 200 3.07 -0.08 11.39
CA THR A 200 3.37 0.26 12.79
C THR A 200 3.32 -0.98 13.69
N LEU A 201 2.39 -1.91 13.46
CA LEU A 201 2.35 -3.21 14.15
C LEU A 201 3.59 -4.04 13.80
N GLN A 202 3.94 -4.21 12.52
CA GLN A 202 5.14 -4.93 12.10
C GLN A 202 6.43 -4.38 12.76
N HIS A 203 6.60 -3.06 12.84
CA HIS A 203 7.72 -2.45 13.56
C HIS A 203 7.70 -2.70 15.08
N ARG A 204 6.51 -2.84 15.68
CA ARG A 204 6.37 -3.18 17.11
C ARG A 204 6.63 -4.67 17.36
N ASP A 205 6.21 -5.55 16.46
CA ASP A 205 6.44 -7.00 16.54
C ASP A 205 7.94 -7.32 16.45
N ILE A 206 8.66 -6.70 15.50
CA ILE A 206 10.13 -6.79 15.39
C ILE A 206 10.80 -6.31 16.69
N ARG A 207 10.33 -5.20 17.27
CA ARG A 207 10.87 -4.69 18.54
C ARG A 207 10.51 -5.57 19.75
N ILE A 208 9.38 -6.27 19.72
CA ILE A 208 9.02 -7.26 20.75
C ILE A 208 9.95 -8.47 20.65
N GLN A 209 10.26 -8.94 19.44
CA GLN A 209 11.22 -10.04 19.21
C GLN A 209 12.64 -9.69 19.71
N ASP A 210 13.13 -8.49 19.38
CA ASP A 210 14.41 -7.95 19.90
C ASP A 210 14.42 -7.88 21.45
N LEU A 211 13.37 -7.34 22.06
CA LEU A 211 13.24 -7.27 23.51
C LEU A 211 13.14 -8.66 24.18
N VAL A 212 12.50 -9.65 23.54
CA VAL A 212 12.47 -11.04 24.02
C VAL A 212 13.87 -11.64 23.99
N ALA A 213 14.60 -11.51 22.88
CA ALA A 213 15.98 -12.02 22.78
C ALA A 213 16.91 -11.38 23.83
N GLN A 214 16.80 -10.07 24.07
CA GLN A 214 17.55 -9.38 25.13
C GLN A 214 17.15 -9.83 26.55
N ILE A 215 15.90 -10.27 26.75
CA ILE A 215 15.46 -10.84 28.04
C ILE A 215 16.02 -12.26 28.21
N GLU A 216 16.02 -13.09 27.16
CA GLU A 216 16.59 -14.44 27.17
C GLU A 216 18.11 -14.41 27.44
N GLU A 217 18.86 -13.56 26.72
CA GLU A 217 20.31 -13.35 26.95
C GLU A 217 20.60 -12.94 28.42
N ARG A 218 19.80 -12.02 28.96
CA ARG A 218 19.92 -11.58 30.37
C ARG A 218 19.56 -12.68 31.37
N GLN A 219 18.58 -13.53 31.06
CA GLN A 219 18.24 -14.69 31.90
C GLN A 219 19.36 -15.73 31.88
N GLU A 220 19.98 -16.00 30.73
CA GLU A 220 21.15 -16.88 30.65
C GLU A 220 22.35 -16.31 31.43
N ALA A 221 22.63 -15.01 31.29
CA ALA A 221 23.69 -14.32 32.02
C ALA A 221 23.47 -14.37 33.54
N LEU A 222 22.24 -14.13 34.01
CA LEU A 222 21.87 -14.29 35.43
C LEU A 222 22.00 -15.74 35.89
N ALA A 223 21.53 -16.71 35.10
CA ALA A 223 21.67 -18.13 35.42
C ALA A 223 23.14 -18.58 35.43
N HIS A 224 24.02 -17.96 34.64
CA HIS A 224 25.46 -18.16 34.70
C HIS A 224 26.06 -17.53 35.97
N GLN A 225 25.69 -16.29 36.31
CA GLN A 225 26.14 -15.61 37.53
C GLN A 225 25.72 -16.36 38.80
N HIS A 226 24.49 -16.89 38.87
CA HIS A 226 24.05 -17.73 39.98
C HIS A 226 24.85 -19.04 40.09
N ARG A 227 25.18 -19.68 38.95
CA ARG A 227 26.08 -20.86 38.92
C ARG A 227 27.48 -20.53 39.43
N LEU A 228 28.04 -19.38 39.04
CA LEU A 228 29.34 -18.91 39.54
C LEU A 228 29.31 -18.61 41.06
N SER A 229 28.25 -17.95 41.55
CA SER A 229 28.09 -17.69 43.00
C SER A 229 28.02 -19.00 43.78
N ALA A 230 27.14 -19.93 43.38
CA ALA A 230 27.00 -21.22 44.05
C ALA A 230 28.32 -22.02 44.07
N ALA A 231 29.11 -21.96 42.99
CA ALA A 231 30.44 -22.56 42.94
C ALA A 231 31.45 -21.87 43.87
N ALA A 232 31.40 -20.54 43.98
CA ALA A 232 32.23 -19.77 44.91
C ALA A 232 31.87 -20.05 46.38
N ASP A 233 30.57 -20.10 46.71
CA ASP A 233 30.06 -20.43 48.04
C ASP A 233 30.41 -21.88 48.43
N ALA A 234 30.27 -22.83 47.51
CA ALA A 234 30.72 -24.21 47.73
C ALA A 234 32.24 -24.29 47.98
N LYS A 235 33.04 -23.50 47.25
CA LYS A 235 34.49 -23.41 47.44
C LYS A 235 34.86 -22.77 48.78
N LEU A 236 34.16 -21.72 49.21
CA LEU A 236 34.30 -21.11 50.54
C LEU A 236 33.90 -22.10 51.66
N GLY A 237 32.83 -22.88 51.46
CA GLY A 237 32.41 -23.95 52.38
C GLY A 237 33.41 -25.12 52.45
N ALA A 238 34.14 -25.42 51.37
CA ALA A 238 35.26 -26.34 51.40
C ALA A 238 36.47 -25.74 52.15
N LEU A 239 36.84 -24.49 51.85
CA LEU A 239 37.97 -23.80 52.47
C LEU A 239 37.78 -23.61 53.97
N ARG A 240 36.56 -23.27 54.43
CA ARG A 240 36.21 -23.16 55.85
C ARG A 240 36.38 -24.50 56.58
N ARG A 241 35.97 -25.62 55.96
CA ARG A 241 36.18 -26.97 56.52
C ARG A 241 37.67 -27.35 56.57
N GLN A 242 38.45 -26.96 55.56
CA GLN A 242 39.91 -27.14 55.60
C GLN A 242 40.57 -26.30 56.69
N LEU A 243 40.18 -25.04 56.87
CA LEU A 243 40.68 -24.17 57.93
C LEU A 243 40.33 -24.70 59.32
N GLN A 244 39.10 -25.18 59.52
CA GLN A 244 38.70 -25.82 60.77
C GLN A 244 39.52 -27.09 61.05
N ALA A 245 39.65 -27.99 60.06
CA ALA A 245 40.47 -29.19 60.21
C ALA A 245 41.95 -28.87 60.49
N LEU A 246 42.50 -27.80 59.90
CA LEU A 246 43.85 -27.30 60.21
C LEU A 246 43.94 -26.71 61.62
N GLN A 247 42.91 -26.00 62.10
CA GLN A 247 42.86 -25.50 63.49
C GLN A 247 42.76 -26.65 64.50
N GLU A 248 41.98 -27.69 64.20
CA GLU A 248 41.90 -28.93 64.98
C GLU A 248 43.25 -29.67 65.00
N GLN A 249 43.94 -29.78 63.86
CA GLN A 249 45.30 -30.32 63.78
C GLN A 249 46.31 -29.49 64.56
N ILE A 250 46.28 -28.15 64.46
CA ILE A 250 47.17 -27.26 65.23
C ILE A 250 46.89 -27.39 66.73
N SER A 251 45.63 -27.52 67.14
CA SER A 251 45.24 -27.75 68.54
C SER A 251 45.76 -29.10 69.05
N ALA A 252 45.58 -30.17 68.27
CA ALA A 252 46.10 -31.50 68.59
C ALA A 252 47.64 -31.53 68.66
N LEU A 253 48.33 -30.85 67.72
CA LEU A 253 49.79 -30.69 67.73
C LEU A 253 50.27 -29.85 68.92
N ALA A 254 49.54 -28.79 69.31
CA ALA A 254 49.86 -27.99 70.48
C ALA A 254 49.68 -28.79 71.78
N ALA A 255 48.62 -29.61 71.88
CA ALA A 255 48.40 -30.53 72.99
C ALA A 255 49.49 -31.63 73.07
N ALA A 256 49.84 -32.24 71.92
CA ALA A 256 50.93 -33.20 71.83
C ALA A 256 52.30 -32.58 72.19
N LEU A 257 52.57 -31.34 71.74
CA LEU A 257 53.76 -30.60 72.10
C LEU A 257 53.78 -30.21 73.59
N HIS A 258 52.63 -29.89 74.19
CA HIS A 258 52.52 -29.62 75.62
C HIS A 258 52.77 -30.89 76.44
N SER A 259 52.14 -32.01 76.06
CA SER A 259 52.39 -33.33 76.66
C SER A 259 53.86 -33.72 76.55
N SER A 260 54.46 -33.62 75.35
CA SER A 260 55.89 -33.85 75.12
C SER A 260 56.78 -32.94 75.98
N LYS A 261 56.46 -31.65 76.13
CA LYS A 261 57.16 -30.74 77.05
C LYS A 261 57.03 -31.17 78.51
N GLN A 262 55.85 -31.60 78.96
CA GLN A 262 55.67 -32.17 80.30
C GLN A 262 56.49 -33.45 80.50
N THR A 263 56.52 -34.34 79.50
CA THR A 263 57.35 -35.55 79.49
C THR A 263 58.84 -35.22 79.54
N VAL A 264 59.32 -34.21 78.80
CA VAL A 264 60.71 -33.74 78.88
C VAL A 264 61.03 -33.11 80.24
N VAL A 265 60.08 -32.45 80.89
CA VAL A 265 60.24 -31.94 82.27
C VAL A 265 60.30 -33.09 83.29
N SER A 266 59.40 -34.08 83.21
CA SER A 266 59.42 -35.23 84.12
C SER A 266 60.65 -36.12 83.89
N GLN A 267 61.06 -36.33 82.64
CA GLN A 267 62.33 -36.97 82.27
C GLN A 267 63.54 -36.18 82.78
N LYS A 268 63.52 -34.83 82.77
CA LYS A 268 64.59 -34.03 83.41
C LYS A 268 64.63 -34.18 84.93
N VAL A 269 63.49 -34.34 85.59
CA VAL A 269 63.45 -34.65 87.04
C VAL A 269 63.95 -36.08 87.32
N GLN A 270 63.58 -37.04 86.48
CA GLN A 270 64.12 -38.41 86.54
C GLN A 270 65.64 -38.41 86.28
N LEU A 271 66.13 -37.69 85.26
CA LEU A 271 67.56 -37.54 84.94
C LEU A 271 68.35 -36.84 86.05
N ARG A 272 67.74 -35.91 86.82
CA ARG A 272 68.40 -35.32 87.99
C ARG A 272 68.56 -36.33 89.12
N ARG A 273 67.51 -37.10 89.46
CA ARG A 273 67.58 -38.21 90.44
C ARG A 273 68.54 -39.32 89.99
N LEU A 274 68.47 -39.71 88.72
CA LEU A 274 69.39 -40.68 88.12
C LEU A 274 70.82 -40.14 88.12
N GLY A 275 71.05 -38.84 87.88
CA GLY A 275 72.36 -38.22 87.99
C GLY A 275 72.94 -38.27 89.40
N GLU A 276 72.13 -37.99 90.42
CA GLU A 276 72.50 -38.14 91.84
C GLU A 276 72.87 -39.61 92.17
N GLN A 277 72.08 -40.58 91.70
CA GLN A 277 72.37 -42.02 91.85
C GLN A 277 73.60 -42.47 91.05
N LEU A 278 73.78 -41.98 89.83
CA LEU A 278 74.87 -42.37 88.94
C LEU A 278 76.21 -41.81 89.43
N ASN A 279 76.24 -40.63 90.04
CA ASN A 279 77.47 -40.05 90.58
C ASN A 279 78.02 -40.91 91.74
N VAL A 280 77.15 -41.50 92.56
CA VAL A 280 77.51 -42.48 93.61
C VAL A 280 78.01 -43.80 93.01
N ALA A 281 77.49 -44.21 91.85
CA ALA A 281 77.93 -45.43 91.15
C ALA A 281 79.25 -45.26 90.37
N LEU A 282 79.45 -44.11 89.72
CA LEU A 282 80.59 -43.85 88.82
C LEU A 282 81.93 -43.90 89.58
N VAL A 283 81.98 -43.29 90.76
CA VAL A 283 83.14 -43.29 91.66
C VAL A 283 83.56 -44.72 92.05
N LYS A 284 82.62 -45.67 92.04
CA LYS A 284 82.87 -47.08 92.34
C LYS A 284 83.46 -47.86 91.16
N LYS A 285 82.97 -47.65 89.93
CA LYS A 285 83.44 -48.40 88.74
C LYS A 285 84.69 -47.83 88.05
N VAL A 286 84.91 -46.51 88.08
CA VAL A 286 86.13 -45.89 87.50
C VAL A 286 87.40 -46.34 88.23
N LYS A 287 87.29 -46.73 89.52
CA LYS A 287 88.42 -47.14 90.36
C LYS A 287 88.90 -48.58 90.13
N GLU A 288 88.11 -49.43 89.47
CA GLU A 288 88.48 -50.82 89.17
C GLU A 288 89.25 -50.94 87.83
N LEU A 289 88.85 -50.17 86.81
CA LEU A 289 89.38 -50.30 85.45
C LEU A 289 90.79 -49.69 85.25
N SER A 290 91.27 -48.83 86.15
CA SER A 290 92.63 -48.26 86.08
C SER A 290 93.71 -49.16 86.69
N TYR A 291 93.32 -50.10 87.57
CA TYR A 291 94.24 -50.95 88.31
C TYR A 291 94.91 -51.99 87.38
N TYR A 292 94.11 -52.84 86.74
CA TYR A 292 94.60 -53.97 85.93
C TYR A 292 95.39 -53.56 84.68
N ARG A 293 95.01 -52.46 84.02
CA ARG A 293 95.76 -51.95 82.84
C ARG A 293 97.20 -51.54 83.20
N SER A 294 97.42 -51.10 84.44
CA SER A 294 98.71 -50.57 84.89
C SER A 294 99.70 -51.69 85.22
N GLU A 295 99.24 -52.81 85.81
CA GLU A 295 100.12 -53.93 86.17
C GLU A 295 100.60 -54.72 84.93
N PHE A 296 99.71 -54.92 83.96
CA PHE A 296 99.98 -55.65 82.72
C PHE A 296 101.14 -55.03 81.92
N PHE A 297 101.04 -53.73 81.63
CA PHE A 297 102.08 -52.98 80.92
C PHE A 297 103.40 -52.88 81.71
N GLY A 298 103.34 -52.83 83.04
CA GLY A 298 104.53 -52.82 83.89
C GLY A 298 105.41 -54.05 83.69
N ARG A 299 104.80 -55.25 83.77
CA ARG A 299 105.49 -56.53 83.55
C ARG A 299 106.04 -56.65 82.12
N LEU A 300 105.26 -56.25 81.11
CA LEU A 300 105.68 -56.32 79.70
C LEU A 300 106.88 -55.39 79.40
N ARG A 301 106.90 -54.19 79.99
CA ARG A 301 108.03 -53.26 79.89
C ARG A 301 109.29 -53.77 80.60
N GLN A 302 109.14 -54.47 81.72
CA GLN A 302 110.26 -54.96 82.53
C GLN A 302 111.09 -56.06 81.84
N VAL A 303 110.52 -56.80 80.89
CA VAL A 303 111.22 -57.88 80.15
C VAL A 303 111.72 -57.43 78.77
N LEU A 304 111.02 -56.49 78.12
CA LEU A 304 111.42 -55.95 76.81
C LEU A 304 112.35 -54.74 76.89
N GLY A 305 112.59 -54.18 78.09
CA GLY A 305 113.41 -52.98 78.30
C GLY A 305 114.92 -53.17 78.06
N ASP A 306 115.46 -54.37 78.31
CA ASP A 306 116.91 -54.64 78.23
C ASP A 306 117.39 -55.03 76.82
N VAL A 307 116.56 -54.84 75.78
CA VAL A 307 116.97 -55.03 74.38
C VAL A 307 117.33 -53.66 73.79
N PRO A 308 118.62 -53.35 73.53
CA PRO A 308 119.10 -51.99 73.24
C PRO A 308 118.61 -51.39 71.90
N GLU A 309 117.82 -52.14 71.14
CA GLU A 309 117.30 -51.78 69.81
C GLU A 309 115.79 -51.50 69.83
N ILE A 310 115.12 -51.69 70.98
CA ILE A 310 113.68 -51.41 71.18
C ILE A 310 113.53 -50.01 71.77
N ARG A 311 112.54 -49.24 71.29
CA ARG A 311 112.14 -47.96 71.90
C ARG A 311 110.73 -48.06 72.46
N VAL A 312 110.57 -47.88 73.77
CA VAL A 312 109.26 -47.79 74.43
C VAL A 312 108.78 -46.34 74.37
N VAL A 313 107.56 -46.11 73.87
CA VAL A 313 106.91 -44.79 73.82
C VAL A 313 105.49 -44.92 74.32
N GLY A 314 105.22 -44.39 75.52
CA GLY A 314 103.92 -44.52 76.18
C GLY A 314 103.57 -45.98 76.44
N ASP A 315 102.50 -46.44 75.77
CA ASP A 315 101.94 -47.78 75.80
C ASP A 315 102.34 -48.64 74.58
N ARG A 316 103.40 -48.25 73.86
CA ARG A 316 103.85 -48.92 72.62
C ARG A 316 105.32 -49.34 72.66
N PHE A 317 105.60 -50.48 72.05
CA PHE A 317 106.97 -50.98 71.80
C PHE A 317 107.32 -50.83 70.33
N MET A 318 108.36 -50.06 70.02
CA MET A 318 108.75 -49.72 68.66
C MET A 318 110.05 -50.43 68.26
N PHE A 319 110.03 -51.06 67.09
CA PHE A 319 111.15 -51.79 66.48
C PHE A 319 111.40 -51.23 65.08
N GLN A 320 112.66 -51.12 64.64
CA GLN A 320 112.95 -50.85 63.23
C GLN A 320 112.68 -52.11 62.39
N SER A 321 112.08 -51.95 61.20
CA SER A 321 111.64 -53.08 60.37
C SER A 321 112.78 -53.98 59.93
N GLU A 322 113.98 -53.42 59.77
CA GLU A 322 115.20 -54.10 59.31
C GLU A 322 115.61 -55.27 60.20
N LEU A 323 115.30 -55.23 61.50
CA LEU A 323 115.63 -56.32 62.42
C LEU A 323 114.76 -57.57 62.20
N PHE A 324 113.60 -57.41 61.55
CA PHE A 324 112.72 -58.51 61.19
C PHE A 324 112.77 -58.83 59.69
N PHE A 325 112.96 -57.83 58.83
CA PHE A 325 112.72 -57.94 57.38
C PHE A 325 113.84 -57.35 56.53
N PRO A 326 114.32 -58.07 55.50
CA PRO A 326 115.11 -57.47 54.42
C PRO A 326 114.34 -56.34 53.72
N SER A 327 115.08 -55.40 53.13
CA SER A 327 114.50 -54.31 52.33
C SER A 327 113.57 -54.85 51.23
N GLY A 328 112.41 -54.22 51.04
CA GLY A 328 111.38 -54.64 50.07
C GLY A 328 110.69 -55.98 50.36
N SER A 329 111.07 -56.71 51.42
CA SER A 329 110.50 -58.01 51.78
C SER A 329 109.58 -57.94 52.99
N ALA A 330 108.60 -58.85 53.06
CA ALA A 330 107.79 -59.14 54.24
C ALA A 330 108.08 -60.54 54.84
N GLN A 331 109.13 -61.23 54.38
CA GLN A 331 109.53 -62.52 54.94
C GLN A 331 110.50 -62.32 56.11
N ILE A 332 110.18 -62.90 57.28
CA ILE A 332 110.95 -62.72 58.51
C ILE A 332 112.32 -63.40 58.40
N ALA A 333 113.40 -62.62 58.54
CA ALA A 333 114.78 -63.10 58.58
C ALA A 333 115.07 -63.86 59.89
N ALA A 334 116.08 -64.75 59.89
CA ALA A 334 116.39 -65.59 61.04
C ALA A 334 116.62 -64.79 62.36
N PRO A 335 117.42 -63.71 62.41
CA PRO A 335 117.60 -62.91 63.65
C PRO A 335 116.31 -62.24 64.15
N GLY A 336 115.33 -62.05 63.27
CA GLY A 336 114.01 -61.54 63.63
C GLY A 336 113.15 -62.58 64.33
N LYS A 337 113.31 -63.87 64.00
CA LYS A 337 112.58 -64.97 64.62
C LYS A 337 112.93 -65.11 66.10
N ASP A 338 114.22 -65.13 66.42
CA ASP A 338 114.71 -65.26 67.81
C ASP A 338 114.17 -64.15 68.75
N LYS A 339 113.88 -62.96 68.20
CA LYS A 339 113.25 -61.84 68.91
C LYS A 339 111.75 -62.02 69.08
N LEU A 340 111.06 -62.50 68.05
CA LEU A 340 109.62 -62.81 68.11
C LEU A 340 109.31 -64.04 68.98
N ASP A 341 110.26 -64.98 69.11
CA ASP A 341 110.15 -66.13 70.01
C ASP A 341 110.10 -65.69 71.47
N ARG A 342 111.03 -64.81 71.89
CA ARG A 342 111.02 -64.22 73.24
C ARG A 342 109.72 -63.46 73.50
N LEU A 343 109.25 -62.70 72.50
CA LEU A 343 107.99 -61.99 72.57
C LEU A 343 106.80 -62.95 72.72
N ALA A 344 106.76 -64.06 71.97
CA ALA A 344 105.70 -65.06 72.05
C ALA A 344 105.61 -65.69 73.46
N THR A 345 106.74 -66.12 74.03
CA THR A 345 106.79 -66.67 75.39
C THR A 345 106.24 -65.69 76.43
N VAL A 346 106.65 -64.41 76.36
CA VAL A 346 106.17 -63.37 77.29
C VAL A 346 104.68 -63.09 77.10
N LEU A 347 104.19 -63.03 75.85
CA LEU A 347 102.77 -62.85 75.56
C LEU A 347 101.93 -64.02 76.09
N GLU A 348 102.43 -65.26 75.96
CA GLU A 348 101.74 -66.44 76.47
C GLU A 348 101.68 -66.44 78.01
N GLU A 349 102.83 -66.23 78.67
CA GLU A 349 102.94 -66.14 80.13
C GLU A 349 102.00 -65.11 80.75
N VAL A 350 101.90 -63.93 80.13
CA VAL A 350 101.09 -62.83 80.66
C VAL A 350 99.62 -62.99 80.23
N SER A 351 99.34 -63.57 79.05
CA SER A 351 97.98 -63.97 78.66
C SER A 351 97.36 -64.96 79.65
N ARG A 352 98.13 -65.90 80.21
CA ARG A 352 97.65 -66.83 81.25
C ARG A 352 97.31 -66.15 82.59
N ARG A 353 97.76 -64.90 82.81
CA ARG A 353 97.51 -64.12 84.05
C ARG A 353 96.34 -63.13 83.93
N ILE A 354 95.80 -62.92 82.74
CA ILE A 354 94.69 -61.98 82.51
C ILE A 354 93.35 -62.72 82.53
N PRO A 355 92.36 -62.27 83.34
CA PRO A 355 91.03 -62.88 83.36
C PRO A 355 90.35 -62.92 81.98
N GLY A 356 89.57 -63.98 81.73
CA GLY A 356 88.99 -64.27 80.42
C GLY A 356 87.94 -63.26 79.95
N ASP A 357 87.32 -62.53 80.89
CA ASP A 357 86.36 -61.45 80.67
C ASP A 357 87.01 -60.10 80.27
N VAL A 358 88.33 -59.97 80.38
CA VAL A 358 89.05 -58.79 79.89
C VAL A 358 89.23 -58.89 78.38
N ASP A 359 88.53 -58.04 77.63
CA ASP A 359 88.73 -57.89 76.20
C ASP A 359 89.98 -57.04 75.92
N TRP A 360 91.02 -57.71 75.42
CA TRP A 360 92.32 -57.14 75.08
C TRP A 360 92.87 -57.85 73.84
N VAL A 361 93.57 -57.10 73.01
CA VAL A 361 94.22 -57.56 71.78
C VAL A 361 95.57 -56.84 71.67
N LEU A 362 96.63 -57.59 71.33
CA LEU A 362 97.89 -57.03 70.85
C LEU A 362 97.76 -56.72 69.36
N GLN A 363 97.78 -55.43 69.03
CA GLN A 363 97.83 -54.97 67.65
C GLN A 363 99.29 -54.77 67.22
N VAL A 364 99.65 -55.37 66.08
CA VAL A 364 100.92 -55.23 65.40
C VAL A 364 100.75 -54.23 64.26
N ASP A 365 101.47 -53.11 64.34
CA ASP A 365 101.32 -51.97 63.44
C ASP A 365 102.56 -51.83 62.55
N GLY A 366 102.40 -52.10 61.26
CA GLY A 366 103.47 -51.99 60.27
C GLY A 366 103.49 -50.61 59.61
N HIS A 367 104.68 -50.03 59.44
CA HIS A 367 104.87 -48.76 58.74
C HIS A 367 106.04 -48.84 57.75
N THR A 368 105.98 -48.04 56.69
CA THR A 368 107.07 -47.82 55.73
C THR A 368 107.61 -46.39 55.86
N ASP A 369 108.61 -46.06 55.05
CA ASP A 369 108.92 -44.66 54.75
C ASP A 369 108.21 -44.21 53.47
N ARG A 370 108.46 -42.96 53.07
CA ARG A 370 107.87 -42.28 51.91
C ARG A 370 108.25 -42.84 50.53
N ARG A 371 109.25 -43.73 50.44
CA ARG A 371 109.76 -44.25 49.16
C ARG A 371 108.76 -45.27 48.61
N PRO A 372 108.20 -45.06 47.40
CA PRO A 372 107.19 -45.96 46.87
C PRO A 372 107.81 -47.33 46.54
N ILE A 373 107.10 -48.40 46.91
CA ILE A 373 107.33 -49.75 46.39
C ILE A 373 106.22 -50.09 45.39
N HIS A 374 106.60 -50.53 44.20
CA HIS A 374 105.69 -51.03 43.17
C HIS A 374 106.28 -52.32 42.61
N THR A 375 105.84 -53.46 43.15
CA THR A 375 106.25 -54.80 42.72
C THR A 375 105.02 -55.70 42.56
N PRO A 376 105.07 -56.78 41.76
CA PRO A 376 103.93 -57.70 41.63
C PRO A 376 103.47 -58.35 42.94
N ARG A 377 104.34 -58.39 43.97
CA ARG A 377 104.01 -58.92 45.31
C ARG A 377 103.54 -57.84 46.29
N PHE A 378 104.03 -56.62 46.16
CA PHE A 378 103.66 -55.46 46.97
C PHE A 378 103.39 -54.27 46.03
N PRO A 379 102.12 -54.08 45.60
CA PRO A 379 101.73 -52.99 44.69
C PRO A 379 101.91 -51.60 45.28
N SER A 380 101.84 -51.43 46.60
CA SER A 380 102.14 -50.19 47.31
C SER A 380 102.75 -50.44 48.70
N ASN A 381 103.07 -49.35 49.41
CA ASN A 381 103.51 -49.38 50.80
C ASN A 381 102.45 -49.89 51.79
N TRP A 382 101.14 -49.83 51.45
CA TRP A 382 100.09 -50.41 52.29
C TRP A 382 100.17 -51.95 52.32
N GLU A 383 100.40 -52.60 51.18
CA GLU A 383 100.54 -54.06 51.13
C GLU A 383 101.84 -54.51 51.77
N LEU A 384 102.96 -53.78 51.57
CA LEU A 384 104.22 -54.11 52.24
C LEU A 384 104.12 -53.99 53.77
N SER A 385 103.54 -52.90 54.29
CA SER A 385 103.39 -52.71 55.74
C SER A 385 102.41 -53.71 56.36
N THR A 386 101.24 -53.91 55.74
CA THR A 386 100.24 -54.88 56.20
C THR A 386 100.80 -56.30 56.16
N ALA A 387 101.48 -56.70 55.08
CA ALA A 387 102.08 -58.03 54.98
C ALA A 387 103.20 -58.26 56.01
N ARG A 388 103.96 -57.23 56.39
CA ARG A 388 104.96 -57.30 57.47
C ARG A 388 104.30 -57.51 58.84
N ALA A 389 103.32 -56.68 59.20
CA ALA A 389 102.56 -56.83 60.44
C ALA A 389 101.86 -58.20 60.52
N LEU A 390 101.19 -58.62 59.45
CA LEU A 390 100.51 -59.90 59.34
C LEU A 390 101.47 -61.09 59.40
N SER A 391 102.68 -60.97 58.83
CA SER A 391 103.71 -62.01 58.95
C SER A 391 104.20 -62.18 60.40
N ILE A 392 104.31 -61.09 61.17
CA ILE A 392 104.61 -61.16 62.60
C ILE A 392 103.44 -61.81 63.37
N VAL A 393 102.19 -61.42 63.10
CA VAL A 393 101.01 -62.05 63.71
C VAL A 393 100.97 -63.55 63.41
N HIS A 394 101.12 -63.98 62.16
CA HIS A 394 101.18 -65.40 61.81
C HIS A 394 102.34 -66.12 62.50
N TYR A 395 103.51 -65.48 62.63
CA TYR A 395 104.65 -66.09 63.33
C TYR A 395 104.37 -66.28 64.83
N LEU A 396 103.80 -65.28 65.50
CA LEU A 396 103.37 -65.39 66.90
C LEU A 396 102.29 -66.47 67.10
N VAL A 397 101.35 -66.61 66.15
CA VAL A 397 100.40 -67.74 66.13
C VAL A 397 101.12 -69.09 66.00
N THR A 398 102.13 -69.23 65.14
CA THR A 398 102.94 -70.47 65.06
C THR A 398 103.79 -70.74 66.31
N ARG A 399 103.91 -69.76 67.22
CA ARG A 399 104.52 -69.89 68.54
C ARG A 399 103.49 -70.00 69.69
N GLY A 400 102.21 -70.20 69.37
CA GLY A 400 101.17 -70.52 70.36
C GLY A 400 100.38 -69.32 70.89
N VAL A 401 100.67 -68.09 70.45
CA VAL A 401 99.91 -66.90 70.88
C VAL A 401 98.48 -66.98 70.29
N PRO A 402 97.41 -66.89 71.11
CA PRO A 402 96.04 -67.08 70.62
C PRO A 402 95.65 -66.11 69.48
N PRO A 403 95.16 -66.58 68.32
CA PRO A 403 94.81 -65.72 67.19
C PRO A 403 93.76 -64.65 67.51
N ASN A 404 92.85 -64.91 68.46
CA ASN A 404 91.84 -63.95 68.90
C ASN A 404 92.42 -62.81 69.77
N ARG A 405 93.65 -62.95 70.30
CA ARG A 405 94.38 -61.91 71.04
C ARG A 405 95.36 -61.13 70.16
N LEU A 406 95.37 -61.35 68.85
CA LEU A 406 96.24 -60.67 67.88
C LEU A 406 95.44 -59.92 66.82
N ALA A 407 95.97 -58.76 66.40
CA ALA A 407 95.53 -58.02 65.23
C ALA A 407 96.75 -57.50 64.46
N ALA A 408 96.61 -57.30 63.14
CA ALA A 408 97.62 -56.68 62.29
C ALA A 408 97.01 -55.48 61.56
N ALA A 409 97.73 -54.37 61.52
CA ALA A 409 97.44 -53.23 60.65
C ALA A 409 98.71 -52.82 59.90
N GLY A 410 98.56 -52.40 58.65
CA GLY A 410 99.58 -51.60 57.96
C GLY A 410 99.10 -50.17 57.85
N TYR A 411 99.97 -49.20 58.11
CA TYR A 411 99.72 -47.76 57.96
C TYR A 411 100.46 -47.14 56.75
N GLY A 412 101.15 -47.98 55.97
CA GLY A 412 102.01 -47.56 54.87
C GLY A 412 102.98 -46.46 55.30
N GLN A 413 103.07 -45.41 54.48
CA GLN A 413 103.90 -44.23 54.72
C GLN A 413 103.16 -43.07 55.41
N TYR A 414 101.89 -43.27 55.77
CA TYR A 414 100.96 -42.17 56.09
C TYR A 414 100.94 -41.78 57.58
N ASP A 415 101.64 -42.53 58.42
CA ASP A 415 101.92 -42.20 59.82
C ASP A 415 103.45 -42.17 60.08
N PRO A 416 104.15 -41.07 59.72
CA PRO A 416 105.59 -40.92 59.94
C PRO A 416 105.93 -40.27 61.30
N ILE A 417 106.87 -40.87 62.04
CA ILE A 417 107.38 -40.36 63.32
C ILE A 417 108.60 -39.44 63.19
N ASP A 418 109.11 -39.27 61.98
CA ASP A 418 110.17 -38.32 61.63
C ASP A 418 109.91 -37.79 60.21
N SER A 419 109.41 -36.56 60.09
CA SER A 419 109.00 -35.95 58.81
C SER A 419 110.18 -35.51 57.93
N ARG A 420 111.42 -35.61 58.42
CA ARG A 420 112.64 -35.26 57.68
C ARG A 420 112.95 -36.32 56.60
N ASP A 421 113.78 -35.94 55.63
CA ASP A 421 114.16 -36.82 54.49
C ASP A 421 115.60 -37.35 54.60
N SER A 422 116.14 -37.44 55.81
CA SER A 422 117.45 -38.06 56.03
C SER A 422 117.33 -39.59 56.01
N PRO A 423 118.38 -40.34 55.63
CA PRO A 423 118.38 -41.80 55.69
C PRO A 423 117.97 -42.36 57.06
N GLN A 424 118.33 -41.65 58.15
CA GLN A 424 117.96 -41.99 59.51
C GLN A 424 116.47 -41.76 59.81
N ALA A 425 115.87 -40.67 59.30
CA ALA A 425 114.44 -40.42 59.44
C ALA A 425 113.61 -41.46 58.67
N LEU A 426 114.05 -41.82 57.46
CA LEU A 426 113.46 -42.90 56.67
C LEU A 426 113.53 -44.25 57.40
N ALA A 427 114.70 -44.61 57.94
CA ALA A 427 114.84 -45.83 58.75
C ALA A 427 113.99 -45.83 60.03
N ARG A 428 113.79 -44.66 60.67
CA ARG A 428 112.87 -44.52 61.81
C ARG A 428 111.41 -44.74 61.41
N ASN A 429 110.99 -44.31 60.22
CA ASN A 429 109.62 -44.47 59.76
C ASN A 429 109.29 -45.92 59.35
N ARG A 430 110.26 -46.65 58.77
CA ARG A 430 110.17 -48.10 58.51
C ARG A 430 110.21 -48.89 59.82
N ARG A 431 109.10 -48.95 60.54
CA ARG A 431 109.01 -49.54 61.89
C ARG A 431 107.86 -50.52 62.04
N ILE A 432 107.95 -51.36 63.06
CA ILE A 432 106.83 -52.10 63.63
C ILE A 432 106.56 -51.52 65.01
N GLU A 433 105.32 -51.15 65.30
CA GLU A 433 104.87 -50.89 66.68
C GLU A 433 104.04 -52.08 67.19
N LEU A 434 104.13 -52.33 68.49
CA LEU A 434 103.24 -53.24 69.22
C LEU A 434 102.48 -52.43 70.26
N ARG A 435 101.15 -52.48 70.24
CA ARG A 435 100.28 -51.79 71.20
C ARG A 435 99.16 -52.71 71.69
N LEU A 436 98.65 -52.48 72.90
CA LEU A 436 97.53 -53.24 73.45
C LEU A 436 96.26 -52.37 73.43
N THR A 437 95.19 -52.92 72.88
CA THR A 437 93.88 -52.26 72.73
C THR A 437 92.77 -53.17 73.26
N SER A 438 91.58 -52.65 73.56
CA SER A 438 90.37 -53.48 73.52
C SER A 438 89.97 -53.74 72.07
N ARG A 439 89.01 -54.64 71.86
CA ARG A 439 88.17 -54.62 70.67
C ARG A 439 87.17 -53.46 70.71
#